data_AF-A0A923QBG8-F1
#
_entry.id   AF-A0A923QBG8-F1
#
_cell.length_a   1.000
_cell.length_b   1.000
_cell.length_c   1.000
_cell.angle_alpha   90.00
_cell.angle_beta   90.00
_cell.angle_gamma   90.00
#
_symmetry.space_group_name_H-M   'P 1'
#
loop_
_entity.id
_entity.type
_entity.pdbx_description
1 polymer ?
#
loop_
_entity_poly.entity_id
_entity_poly.type
_entity_poly.pdbx_seq_one_letter_code
_entity_poly.pdbx_strand_id
1 'polypeptide(L)'
;MRGASRDSLKRALASYDQRFTALPDGAGSSEVSEGLYAVAALLDREPSLRRALTDPGSSPANRRALVDRLLGQQLAPSPLGVFSELVSDRWDSSADLRSAVEVLAANAAMGAAEGEGVLDDVEDELFRFSRLLDREPALRAALTDPGLPAERKSLLLDQLLGGQATPTTQRLVGIAVTRSHAGSLESALEELSRLAAQRRQRYVATVRVAMPLDLAQQERLAGSLARIYGRQVQLQV
;
A
#
# COMPACT_ATOMS: atom_id res chain seq x y z
N MET A 1 7.28 -10.63 6.87
CA MET A 1 8.57 -9.90 6.95
C MET A 1 9.14 -9.96 8.37
N ARG A 2 10.47 -9.99 8.52
CA ARG A 2 11.20 -9.94 9.80
C ARG A 2 12.41 -9.01 9.67
N GLY A 3 13.12 -8.77 10.78
CA GLY A 3 14.43 -8.10 10.74
C GLY A 3 14.44 -6.76 10.00
N ALA A 4 15.44 -6.58 9.15
CA ALA A 4 15.64 -5.36 8.39
C ALA A 4 14.48 -5.08 7.43
N SER A 5 13.88 -6.13 6.84
CA SER A 5 12.71 -5.97 5.96
C SER A 5 11.53 -5.30 6.68
N ARG A 6 11.26 -5.68 7.94
CA ARG A 6 10.18 -5.08 8.74
C ARG A 6 10.45 -3.60 9.04
N ASP A 7 11.69 -3.27 9.42
CA ASP A 7 12.05 -1.91 9.78
C ASP A 7 12.09 -0.98 8.55
N SER A 8 12.50 -1.50 7.39
CA SER A 8 12.44 -0.80 6.10
C SER A 8 11.01 -0.53 5.66
N LEU A 9 10.10 -1.51 5.71
CA LEU A 9 8.68 -1.28 5.42
C LEU A 9 8.08 -0.22 6.35
N LYS A 10 8.37 -0.30 7.65
CA LYS A 10 7.87 0.69 8.63
C LYS A 10 8.34 2.11 8.29
N ARG A 11 9.61 2.28 7.94
CA ARG A 11 10.16 3.60 7.54
C ARG A 11 9.52 4.10 6.25
N ALA A 12 9.34 3.23 5.26
CA ALA A 12 8.70 3.60 4.01
C ALA A 12 7.24 4.04 4.19
N LEU A 13 6.47 3.33 5.03
CA LEU A 13 5.09 3.71 5.37
C LEU A 13 5.04 5.08 6.07
N ALA A 14 5.94 5.33 7.03
CA ALA A 14 6.03 6.62 7.70
C ALA A 14 6.40 7.76 6.74
N SER A 15 7.37 7.52 5.84
CA SER A 15 7.80 8.49 4.82
C SER A 15 6.67 8.79 3.82
N TYR A 16 5.91 7.77 3.41
CA TYR A 16 4.70 7.94 2.61
C TYR A 16 3.66 8.81 3.33
N ASP A 17 3.33 8.46 4.58
CA ASP A 17 2.30 9.17 5.33
C ASP A 17 2.69 10.64 5.59
N GLN A 18 3.97 10.93 5.80
CA GLN A 18 4.47 12.28 5.93
C GLN A 18 4.30 13.12 4.65
N ARG A 19 4.43 12.51 3.47
CA ARG A 19 4.39 13.21 2.18
C ARG A 19 2.99 13.37 1.61
N PHE A 20 2.17 12.34 1.70
CA PHE A 20 0.92 12.25 0.92
C PHE A 20 -0.32 12.38 1.79
N THR A 21 -0.31 11.87 3.01
CA THR A 21 -1.51 11.89 3.88
C THR A 21 -1.85 13.30 4.39
N ALA A 22 -0.88 14.23 4.43
CA ALA A 22 -1.13 15.62 4.78
C ALA A 22 -1.65 16.48 3.61
N LEU A 23 -1.66 15.93 2.39
CA LEU A 23 -2.15 16.65 1.22
C LEU A 23 -3.68 16.64 1.19
N PRO A 24 -4.33 17.75 0.79
CA PRO A 24 -5.78 17.80 0.62
C PRO A 24 -6.28 16.71 -0.32
N ASP A 25 -7.45 16.15 -0.01
CA ASP A 25 -8.20 15.21 -0.86
C ASP A 25 -7.39 13.97 -1.31
N GLY A 26 -6.36 13.58 -0.53
CA GLY A 26 -5.52 12.43 -0.87
C GLY A 26 -4.66 12.64 -2.14
N ALA A 27 -4.40 13.89 -2.52
CA ALA A 27 -3.69 14.23 -3.76
C ALA A 27 -2.38 13.44 -3.92
N GLY A 28 -2.19 12.85 -5.11
CA GLY A 28 -1.03 12.02 -5.44
C GLY A 28 -1.10 10.57 -4.91
N SER A 29 -1.97 10.26 -3.96
CA SER A 29 -2.09 8.90 -3.39
C SER A 29 -2.55 7.87 -4.43
N SER A 30 -3.50 8.23 -5.33
CA SER A 30 -3.93 7.34 -6.42
C SER A 30 -2.80 7.08 -7.42
N GLU A 31 -2.07 8.12 -7.84
CA GLU A 31 -0.94 8.00 -8.77
C GLU A 31 0.18 7.13 -8.17
N VAL A 32 0.49 7.32 -6.89
CA VAL A 32 1.45 6.47 -6.18
C VAL A 32 0.97 5.03 -6.10
N SER A 33 -0.30 4.80 -5.77
CA SER A 33 -0.88 3.45 -5.70
C SER A 33 -0.77 2.72 -7.04
N GLU A 34 -1.24 3.34 -8.13
CA GLU A 34 -1.22 2.77 -9.47
C GLU A 34 0.20 2.48 -9.95
N GLY A 35 1.12 3.45 -9.78
CA GLY A 35 2.51 3.30 -10.14
C GLY A 35 3.21 2.18 -9.36
N LEU A 36 3.00 2.10 -8.05
CA LEU A 36 3.58 1.03 -7.23
C LEU A 36 2.99 -0.35 -7.53
N TYR A 37 1.69 -0.44 -7.87
CA TYR A 37 1.13 -1.70 -8.34
C TYR A 37 1.73 -2.14 -9.69
N ALA A 38 1.96 -1.21 -10.62
CA ALA A 38 2.67 -1.51 -11.86
C ALA A 38 4.10 -2.00 -11.58
N VAL A 39 4.82 -1.37 -10.65
CA VAL A 39 6.15 -1.82 -10.20
C VAL A 39 6.08 -3.23 -9.60
N ALA A 40 5.13 -3.50 -8.71
CA ALA A 40 4.99 -4.82 -8.12
C ALA A 40 4.72 -5.90 -9.20
N ALA A 41 3.93 -5.58 -10.24
CA ALA A 41 3.68 -6.50 -11.36
C ALA A 41 4.95 -6.75 -12.18
N LEU A 42 5.77 -5.71 -12.40
CA LEU A 42 7.09 -5.84 -13.03
C LEU A 42 8.02 -6.72 -12.19
N LEU A 43 8.08 -6.50 -10.87
CA LEU A 43 8.92 -7.29 -9.98
C LEU A 43 8.49 -8.75 -9.92
N ASP A 44 7.20 -9.05 -10.07
CA ASP A 44 6.68 -10.41 -10.18
C ASP A 44 7.17 -11.10 -11.47
N ARG A 45 7.13 -10.38 -12.59
CA ARG A 45 7.58 -10.87 -13.91
C ARG A 45 9.09 -10.99 -14.06
N GLU A 46 9.86 -10.16 -13.37
CA GLU A 46 11.31 -10.04 -13.52
C GLU A 46 12.09 -10.41 -12.25
N PRO A 47 12.25 -11.70 -11.91
CA PRO A 47 13.01 -12.14 -10.73
C PRO A 47 14.46 -11.67 -10.70
N SER A 48 15.07 -11.46 -11.86
CA SER A 48 16.45 -10.95 -11.98
C SER A 48 16.55 -9.48 -11.56
N LEU A 49 15.60 -8.64 -11.96
CA LEU A 49 15.51 -7.25 -11.50
C LEU A 49 15.32 -7.20 -9.99
N ARG A 50 14.39 -8.01 -9.47
CA ARG A 50 14.11 -8.08 -8.03
C ARG A 50 15.35 -8.45 -7.22
N ARG A 51 16.15 -9.42 -7.69
CA ARG A 51 17.43 -9.78 -7.06
C ARG A 51 18.47 -8.66 -7.12
N ALA A 52 18.59 -7.97 -8.26
CA ALA A 52 19.52 -6.85 -8.41
C ALA A 52 19.20 -5.68 -7.46
N LEU A 53 17.91 -5.42 -7.22
CA LEU A 53 17.45 -4.37 -6.30
C LEU A 53 17.62 -4.72 -4.81
N THR A 54 17.76 -6.00 -4.47
CA THR A 54 18.02 -6.47 -3.11
C THR A 54 19.46 -6.98 -2.90
N ASP A 55 20.36 -6.77 -3.87
CA ASP A 55 21.74 -7.22 -3.77
C ASP A 55 22.49 -6.44 -2.66
N PRO A 56 22.96 -7.11 -1.59
CA PRO A 56 23.69 -6.44 -0.51
C PRO A 56 25.03 -5.85 -0.95
N GLY A 57 25.62 -6.31 -2.07
CA GLY A 57 26.84 -5.74 -2.63
C GLY A 57 26.61 -4.44 -3.40
N SER A 58 25.35 -4.09 -3.71
CA SER A 58 25.00 -2.90 -4.47
C SER A 58 24.72 -1.70 -3.57
N SER A 59 25.42 -0.59 -3.82
CA SER A 59 25.19 0.65 -3.06
C SER A 59 23.75 1.17 -3.27
N PRO A 60 23.15 1.87 -2.29
CA PRO A 60 21.84 2.51 -2.47
C PRO A 60 21.79 3.43 -3.70
N ALA A 61 22.88 4.15 -3.98
CA ALA A 61 22.99 5.02 -5.16
C ALA A 61 22.92 4.23 -6.48
N ASN A 62 23.59 3.08 -6.56
CA ASN A 62 23.54 2.22 -7.75
C ASN A 62 22.14 1.64 -7.96
N ARG A 63 21.45 1.25 -6.88
CA ARG A 63 20.06 0.74 -6.94
C ARG A 63 19.08 1.83 -7.40
N ARG A 64 19.21 3.06 -6.90
CA ARG A 64 18.43 4.21 -7.41
C ARG A 64 18.71 4.49 -8.88
N ALA A 65 19.97 4.55 -9.28
CA ALA A 65 20.34 4.78 -10.67
C ALA A 65 19.81 3.70 -11.63
N LEU A 66 19.71 2.45 -11.17
CA LEU A 66 19.06 1.38 -11.91
C LEU A 66 17.55 1.63 -12.07
N VAL A 67 16.87 2.00 -10.99
CA VAL A 67 15.44 2.37 -11.01
C VAL A 67 15.20 3.55 -11.94
N ASP A 68 15.97 4.63 -11.83
CA ASP A 68 15.82 5.82 -12.67
C ASP A 68 16.01 5.49 -14.15
N ARG A 69 17.00 4.65 -14.49
CA ARG A 69 17.28 4.26 -15.88
C ARG A 69 16.16 3.42 -16.49
N LEU A 70 15.56 2.52 -15.70
CA LEU A 70 14.55 1.59 -16.20
C LEU A 70 13.14 2.18 -16.17
N LEU A 71 12.83 2.95 -15.13
CA LEU A 71 11.47 3.37 -14.80
C LEU A 71 11.26 4.89 -14.85
N GLY A 72 12.33 5.69 -14.98
CA GLY A 72 12.23 7.15 -14.96
C GLY A 72 11.40 7.77 -16.09
N GLN A 73 11.27 7.08 -17.22
CA GLN A 73 10.37 7.48 -18.32
C GLN A 73 9.02 6.75 -18.32
N GLN A 74 8.87 5.72 -17.48
CA GLN A 74 7.68 4.86 -17.45
C GLN A 74 6.75 5.18 -16.27
N LEU A 75 7.27 5.82 -15.22
CA LEU A 75 6.54 6.20 -14.03
C LEU A 75 6.50 7.71 -13.87
N ALA A 76 5.39 8.20 -13.31
CA ALA A 76 5.31 9.56 -12.82
C ALA A 76 6.31 9.82 -11.68
N PRO A 77 6.68 11.09 -11.42
CA PRO A 77 7.67 11.43 -10.40
C PRO A 77 7.33 10.92 -8.99
N SER A 78 6.05 10.94 -8.60
CA SER A 78 5.61 10.55 -7.26
C SER A 78 5.84 9.06 -6.95
N PRO A 79 5.30 8.10 -7.74
CA PRO A 79 5.58 6.68 -7.52
C PRO A 79 7.06 6.33 -7.72
N LEU A 80 7.74 6.97 -8.67
CA LEU A 80 9.18 6.78 -8.89
C LEU A 80 9.98 7.16 -7.64
N GLY A 81 9.70 8.33 -7.05
CA GLY A 81 10.39 8.80 -5.85
C GLY A 81 10.19 7.86 -4.65
N VAL A 82 8.95 7.40 -4.43
CA VAL A 82 8.63 6.44 -3.36
C VAL A 82 9.37 5.11 -3.58
N PHE A 83 9.37 4.59 -4.81
CA PHE A 83 10.05 3.34 -5.10
C PHE A 83 11.58 3.46 -5.03
N SER A 84 12.16 4.56 -5.53
CA SER A 84 13.59 4.85 -5.45
C SER A 84 14.10 4.93 -4.00
N GLU A 85 13.30 5.48 -3.09
CA GLU A 85 13.59 5.44 -1.65
C GLU A 85 13.51 4.02 -1.09
N LEU A 86 12.46 3.27 -1.43
CA LEU A 86 12.26 1.90 -0.96
C LEU A 86 13.42 0.96 -1.33
N VAL A 87 13.95 1.08 -2.56
CA VAL A 87 15.09 0.26 -3.01
C VAL A 87 16.42 0.71 -2.41
N SER A 88 16.46 1.85 -1.71
CA SER A 88 17.65 2.30 -0.99
C SER A 88 17.84 1.56 0.33
N ASP A 89 16.75 1.04 0.86
CA ASP A 89 16.72 0.34 2.12
C ASP A 89 17.30 -1.07 2.04
N ARG A 90 17.55 -1.65 3.22
CA ARG A 90 18.02 -3.02 3.34
C ARG A 90 16.83 -3.96 3.41
N TRP A 91 16.88 -5.02 2.61
CA TRP A 91 15.89 -6.08 2.54
C TRP A 91 16.56 -7.42 2.81
N ASP A 92 15.98 -8.22 3.71
CA ASP A 92 16.51 -9.54 4.04
C ASP A 92 16.20 -10.58 2.95
N SER A 93 15.20 -10.31 2.10
CA SER A 93 14.88 -11.15 0.95
C SER A 93 14.33 -10.35 -0.24
N SER A 94 14.53 -10.88 -1.44
CA SER A 94 13.96 -10.32 -2.66
C SER A 94 12.42 -10.33 -2.66
N ALA A 95 11.82 -11.33 -2.00
CA ALA A 95 10.37 -11.43 -1.83
C ALA A 95 9.83 -10.34 -0.90
N ASP A 96 10.54 -9.99 0.17
CA ASP A 96 10.11 -8.92 1.08
C ASP A 96 10.04 -7.56 0.39
N LEU A 97 11.00 -7.22 -0.50
CA LEU A 97 10.92 -5.98 -1.28
C LEU A 97 9.62 -5.93 -2.12
N ARG A 98 9.31 -7.02 -2.84
CA ARG A 98 8.09 -7.11 -3.65
C ARG A 98 6.84 -6.95 -2.78
N SER A 99 6.77 -7.65 -1.65
CA SER A 99 5.65 -7.53 -0.72
C SER A 99 5.54 -6.13 -0.12
N ALA A 100 6.66 -5.44 0.11
CA ALA A 100 6.65 -4.08 0.64
C ALA A 100 6.11 -3.07 -0.37
N VAL A 101 6.46 -3.21 -1.66
CA VAL A 101 5.87 -2.40 -2.74
C VAL A 101 4.35 -2.57 -2.76
N GLU A 102 3.86 -3.80 -2.65
CA GLU A 102 2.42 -4.09 -2.66
C GLU A 102 1.69 -3.51 -1.43
N VAL A 103 2.27 -3.63 -0.24
CA VAL A 103 1.72 -3.03 0.98
C VAL A 103 1.68 -1.50 0.88
N LEU A 104 2.73 -0.88 0.33
CA LEU A 104 2.76 0.57 0.11
C LEU A 104 1.73 1.01 -0.94
N ALA A 105 1.57 0.25 -2.02
CA ALA A 105 0.55 0.52 -3.02
C ALA A 105 -0.88 0.45 -2.44
N ALA A 106 -1.15 -0.56 -1.59
CA ALA A 106 -2.42 -0.69 -0.88
C ALA A 106 -2.65 0.44 0.13
N ASN A 107 -1.62 0.80 0.90
CA ASN A 107 -1.69 1.94 1.82
C ASN A 107 -1.95 3.26 1.08
N ALA A 108 -1.38 3.41 -0.12
CA ALA A 108 -1.64 4.57 -0.96
C ALA A 108 -3.06 4.60 -1.54
N ALA A 109 -3.61 3.45 -1.95
CA ALA A 109 -5.01 3.34 -2.36
C ALA A 109 -5.96 3.73 -1.20
N MET A 110 -5.66 3.30 0.02
CA MET A 110 -6.42 3.67 1.21
C MET A 110 -6.28 5.16 1.54
N GLY A 111 -5.11 5.76 1.30
CA GLY A 111 -4.92 7.22 1.42
C GLY A 111 -5.72 8.02 0.40
N ALA A 112 -5.90 7.50 -0.82
CA ALA A 112 -6.79 8.10 -1.79
C ALA A 112 -8.26 8.01 -1.34
N ALA A 113 -8.71 6.83 -0.90
CA ALA A 113 -10.06 6.64 -0.37
C ALA A 113 -10.35 7.49 0.88
N GLU A 114 -9.35 7.70 1.73
CA GLU A 114 -9.42 8.60 2.89
C GLU A 114 -9.65 10.05 2.46
N GLY A 115 -8.89 10.51 1.45
CA GLY A 115 -9.06 11.83 0.86
C GLY A 115 -10.43 12.06 0.22
N GLU A 116 -10.99 11.01 -0.37
CA GLU A 116 -12.35 10.99 -0.96
C GLU A 116 -13.47 10.82 0.08
N GLY A 117 -13.13 10.56 1.36
CA GLY A 117 -14.10 10.33 2.43
C GLY A 117 -14.82 8.98 2.38
N VAL A 118 -14.31 8.01 1.62
CA VAL A 118 -14.92 6.67 1.41
C VAL A 118 -14.12 5.53 2.07
N LEU A 119 -13.12 5.84 2.90
CA LEU A 119 -12.31 4.83 3.59
C LEU A 119 -13.15 3.90 4.49
N ASP A 120 -14.18 4.44 5.14
CA ASP A 120 -15.09 3.66 5.99
C ASP A 120 -15.84 2.60 5.15
N ASP A 121 -16.32 2.97 3.96
CA ASP A 121 -16.97 2.04 3.03
C ASP A 121 -15.98 0.95 2.56
N VAL A 122 -14.73 1.34 2.26
CA VAL A 122 -13.68 0.38 1.84
C VAL A 122 -13.40 -0.66 2.94
N GLU A 123 -13.29 -0.25 4.20
CA GLU A 123 -13.10 -1.17 5.33
C GLU A 123 -14.27 -2.15 5.45
N ASP A 124 -15.51 -1.64 5.43
CA ASP A 124 -16.71 -2.45 5.57
C ASP A 124 -16.89 -3.42 4.39
N GLU A 125 -16.54 -3.00 3.17
CA GLU A 125 -16.58 -3.85 1.98
C GLU A 125 -15.53 -4.96 2.02
N LEU A 126 -14.28 -4.66 2.40
CA LEU A 126 -13.22 -5.67 2.56
C LEU A 126 -13.60 -6.70 3.63
N PHE A 127 -14.16 -6.24 4.75
CA PHE A 127 -14.66 -7.13 5.81
C PHE A 127 -15.80 -8.02 5.31
N ARG A 128 -16.80 -7.44 4.63
CA ARG A 128 -17.92 -8.19 4.05
C ARG A 128 -17.46 -9.22 3.03
N PHE A 129 -16.50 -8.86 2.17
CA PHE A 129 -15.95 -9.77 1.17
C PHE A 129 -15.18 -10.93 1.80
N SER A 130 -14.36 -10.67 2.83
CA SER A 130 -13.69 -11.73 3.60
C SER A 130 -14.70 -12.73 4.20
N ARG A 131 -15.78 -12.21 4.80
CA ARG A 131 -16.87 -13.04 5.36
C ARG A 131 -17.66 -13.80 4.30
N LEU A 132 -17.75 -13.28 3.07
CA LEU A 132 -18.36 -13.96 1.94
C LEU A 132 -17.52 -15.18 1.53
N LEU A 133 -16.19 -15.02 1.44
CA LEU A 133 -15.29 -16.14 1.10
C LEU A 133 -15.32 -17.26 2.15
N ASP A 134 -15.45 -16.91 3.42
CA ASP A 134 -15.62 -17.88 4.51
C ASP A 134 -16.90 -18.71 4.35
N ARG A 135 -17.98 -18.06 3.92
CA ARG A 135 -19.31 -18.68 3.77
C ARG A 135 -19.49 -19.44 2.47
N GLU A 136 -18.73 -19.08 1.44
CA GLU A 136 -18.84 -19.64 0.09
C GLU A 136 -17.53 -20.34 -0.34
N PRO A 137 -17.27 -21.58 0.13
CA PRO A 137 -16.04 -22.31 -0.19
C PRO A 137 -15.82 -22.52 -1.69
N ALA A 138 -16.89 -22.62 -2.49
CA ALA A 138 -16.82 -22.77 -3.93
C ALA A 138 -16.28 -21.49 -4.62
N LEU A 139 -16.72 -20.31 -4.17
CA LEU A 139 -16.22 -19.03 -4.65
C LEU A 139 -14.73 -18.89 -4.32
N ARG A 140 -14.36 -19.20 -3.07
CA ARG A 140 -12.96 -19.22 -2.62
C ARG A 140 -12.10 -20.16 -3.46
N ALA A 141 -12.58 -21.38 -3.73
CA ALA A 141 -11.88 -22.33 -4.58
C ALA A 141 -11.66 -21.78 -5.99
N ALA A 142 -12.67 -21.16 -6.60
CA ALA A 142 -12.56 -20.56 -7.93
C ALA A 142 -11.55 -19.39 -7.97
N LEU A 143 -11.56 -18.50 -6.97
CA LEU A 143 -10.65 -17.35 -6.92
C LEU A 143 -9.20 -17.76 -6.65
N THR A 144 -8.99 -18.85 -5.91
CA THR A 144 -7.65 -19.39 -5.59
C THR A 144 -7.12 -20.38 -6.62
N ASP A 145 -7.93 -20.82 -7.59
CA ASP A 145 -7.53 -21.80 -8.61
C ASP A 145 -6.38 -21.27 -9.49
N PRO A 146 -5.19 -21.90 -9.47
CA PRO A 146 -4.07 -21.48 -10.31
C PRO A 146 -4.30 -21.76 -11.81
N GLY A 147 -5.20 -22.69 -12.15
CA GLY A 147 -5.56 -23.02 -13.53
C GLY A 147 -6.55 -22.04 -14.15
N LEU A 148 -7.21 -21.18 -13.35
CA LEU A 148 -8.13 -20.18 -13.84
C LEU A 148 -7.37 -18.90 -14.26
N PRO A 149 -7.47 -18.47 -15.54
CA PRO A 149 -6.80 -17.25 -16.00
C PRO A 149 -7.23 -16.02 -15.20
N ALA A 150 -6.29 -15.08 -15.01
CA ALA A 150 -6.51 -13.86 -14.25
C ALA A 150 -7.70 -13.05 -14.78
N GLU A 151 -7.89 -13.02 -16.09
CA GLU A 151 -9.00 -12.32 -16.76
C GLU A 151 -10.36 -12.89 -16.34
N ARG A 152 -10.46 -14.21 -16.18
CA ARG A 152 -11.70 -14.85 -15.70
C ARG A 152 -11.96 -14.56 -14.23
N LYS A 153 -10.90 -14.50 -13.42
CA LYS A 153 -11.01 -14.08 -12.01
C LYS A 153 -11.48 -12.63 -11.90
N SER A 154 -10.92 -11.73 -12.70
CA SER A 154 -11.35 -10.33 -12.77
C SER A 154 -12.81 -10.21 -13.19
N LEU A 155 -13.26 -10.93 -14.22
CA LEU A 155 -14.66 -10.92 -14.63
C LEU A 155 -15.60 -11.42 -13.52
N LEU A 156 -15.21 -12.45 -12.77
CA LEU A 156 -15.99 -12.93 -11.63
C LEU A 156 -16.09 -11.87 -10.53
N LEU A 157 -14.99 -11.17 -10.24
CA LEU A 157 -14.99 -10.07 -9.27
C LEU A 157 -15.84 -8.88 -9.73
N ASP A 158 -15.76 -8.51 -11.01
CA ASP A 158 -16.58 -7.44 -11.59
C ASP A 158 -18.07 -7.78 -11.48
N GLN A 159 -18.46 -9.04 -11.66
CA GLN A 159 -19.85 -9.48 -11.48
C GLN A 159 -20.31 -9.46 -10.01
N LEU A 160 -19.41 -9.72 -9.06
CA LEU A 160 -19.72 -9.78 -7.64
C LEU A 160 -19.70 -8.41 -6.95
N LEU A 161 -18.74 -7.56 -7.33
CA LEU A 161 -18.46 -6.28 -6.69
C LEU A 161 -18.91 -5.08 -7.53
N GLY A 162 -19.15 -5.27 -8.83
CA GLY A 162 -19.59 -4.24 -9.75
C GLY A 162 -20.88 -3.58 -9.28
N GLY A 163 -20.80 -2.26 -9.01
CA GLY A 163 -21.93 -1.47 -8.50
C GLY A 163 -22.32 -1.73 -7.03
N GLN A 164 -21.62 -2.63 -6.33
CA GLN A 164 -21.87 -2.99 -4.93
C GLN A 164 -20.73 -2.58 -3.98
N ALA A 165 -19.54 -2.35 -4.53
CA ALA A 165 -18.35 -1.92 -3.80
C ALA A 165 -17.70 -0.70 -4.44
N THR A 166 -17.00 0.10 -3.65
CA THR A 166 -16.18 1.22 -4.12
C THR A 166 -15.13 0.77 -5.16
N PRO A 167 -14.74 1.65 -6.09
CA PRO A 167 -13.67 1.35 -7.04
C PRO A 167 -12.35 0.97 -6.36
N THR A 168 -12.07 1.55 -5.19
CA THR A 168 -10.88 1.22 -4.39
C THR A 168 -10.92 -0.22 -3.90
N THR A 169 -12.04 -0.67 -3.32
CA THR A 169 -12.17 -2.08 -2.89
C THR A 169 -12.07 -3.05 -4.05
N GLN A 170 -12.72 -2.76 -5.18
CA GLN A 170 -12.64 -3.60 -6.38
C GLN A 170 -11.19 -3.78 -6.84
N ARG A 171 -10.40 -2.71 -6.87
CA ARG A 171 -8.97 -2.77 -7.22
C ARG A 171 -8.16 -3.57 -6.20
N LEU A 172 -8.33 -3.30 -4.90
CA LEU A 172 -7.60 -4.00 -3.83
C LEU A 172 -7.86 -5.50 -3.86
N VAL A 173 -9.14 -5.90 -3.98
CA VAL A 173 -9.54 -7.31 -4.07
C VAL A 173 -9.07 -7.93 -5.40
N GLY A 174 -9.20 -7.22 -6.52
CA GLY A 174 -8.73 -7.66 -7.83
C GLY A 174 -7.24 -8.00 -7.81
N ILE A 175 -6.43 -7.16 -7.16
CA ILE A 175 -5.01 -7.38 -7.01
C ILE A 175 -4.73 -8.56 -6.06
N ALA A 176 -5.44 -8.63 -4.93
CA ALA A 176 -5.33 -9.74 -3.98
C ALA A 176 -5.66 -11.11 -4.60
N VAL A 177 -6.57 -11.16 -5.57
CA VAL A 177 -6.99 -12.40 -6.24
C VAL A 177 -6.07 -12.77 -7.41
N THR A 178 -5.63 -11.78 -8.19
CA THR A 178 -4.87 -12.04 -9.42
C THR A 178 -3.40 -12.29 -9.18
N ARG A 179 -2.84 -11.83 -8.07
CA ARG A 179 -1.41 -11.98 -7.77
C ARG A 179 -1.12 -13.22 -6.93
N SER A 180 0.06 -13.81 -7.16
CA SER A 180 0.57 -14.88 -6.29
C SER A 180 1.05 -14.26 -5.00
N HIS A 181 0.33 -14.53 -3.92
CA HIS A 181 0.71 -14.11 -2.58
C HIS A 181 1.59 -15.20 -1.95
N ALA A 182 2.53 -14.81 -1.09
CA ALA A 182 3.32 -15.77 -0.32
C ALA A 182 2.50 -16.56 0.73
N GLY A 183 1.19 -16.30 0.80
CA GLY A 183 0.23 -16.90 1.72
C GLY A 183 -1.13 -17.10 1.06
N SER A 184 -2.20 -17.21 1.86
CA SER A 184 -3.55 -17.43 1.36
C SER A 184 -4.27 -16.11 1.03
N LEU A 185 -5.31 -16.18 0.19
CA LEU A 185 -6.13 -15.02 -0.17
C LEU A 185 -6.77 -14.38 1.06
N GLU A 186 -7.19 -15.20 2.03
CA GLU A 186 -7.79 -14.78 3.29
C GLU A 186 -6.80 -13.95 4.11
N SER A 187 -5.54 -14.38 4.19
CA SER A 187 -4.49 -13.61 4.87
C SER A 187 -4.21 -12.28 4.18
N ALA A 188 -4.28 -12.22 2.85
CA ALA A 188 -4.13 -10.97 2.11
C ALA A 188 -5.29 -10.01 2.38
N LEU A 189 -6.53 -10.51 2.40
CA LEU A 189 -7.71 -9.71 2.72
C LEU A 189 -7.74 -9.25 4.18
N GLU A 190 -7.35 -10.10 5.12
CA GLU A 190 -7.21 -9.74 6.53
C GLU A 190 -6.17 -8.63 6.71
N GLU A 191 -5.06 -8.71 6.00
CA GLU A 191 -4.03 -7.66 6.00
C GLU A 191 -4.57 -6.34 5.43
N LEU A 192 -5.32 -6.37 4.34
CA LEU A 192 -5.97 -5.18 3.77
C LEU A 192 -6.97 -4.56 4.75
N SER A 193 -7.85 -5.36 5.36
CA SER A 193 -8.79 -4.89 6.38
C SER A 193 -8.06 -4.29 7.58
N ARG A 194 -6.97 -4.92 8.02
CA ARG A 194 -6.13 -4.44 9.13
C ARG A 194 -5.47 -3.10 8.79
N LEU A 195 -4.99 -2.92 7.56
CA LEU A 195 -4.41 -1.66 7.09
C LEU A 195 -5.47 -0.54 7.01
N ALA A 196 -6.67 -0.84 6.48
CA ALA A 196 -7.78 0.12 6.42
C ALA A 196 -8.20 0.57 7.83
N ALA A 197 -8.41 -0.39 8.74
CA ALA A 197 -8.76 -0.13 10.14
C ALA A 197 -7.70 0.71 10.87
N GLN A 198 -6.41 0.41 10.68
CA GLN A 198 -5.31 1.18 11.26
C GLN A 198 -5.24 2.62 10.75
N ARG A 199 -5.73 2.85 9.53
CA ARG A 199 -5.76 4.18 8.92
C ARG A 199 -6.96 4.97 9.44
N ARG A 200 -8.14 4.35 9.50
CA ARG A 200 -9.36 4.92 10.11
C ARG A 200 -9.20 5.25 11.59
N GLN A 201 -8.43 4.46 12.34
CA GLN A 201 -8.16 4.73 13.76
C GLN A 201 -7.24 5.93 14.01
N ARG A 202 -6.88 6.72 12.98
CA ARG A 202 -6.11 7.96 13.12
C ARG A 202 -7.05 9.16 13.11
N TYR A 203 -6.84 10.09 14.02
CA TYR A 203 -7.46 11.42 13.92
C TYR A 203 -6.60 12.31 13.03
N VAL A 204 -7.23 13.04 12.12
CA VAL A 204 -6.57 14.16 11.42
C VAL A 204 -6.83 15.43 12.22
N ALA A 205 -5.76 16.08 12.67
CA ALA A 205 -5.81 17.34 13.38
C ALA A 205 -5.28 18.46 12.48
N THR A 206 -6.17 19.34 12.01
CA THR A 206 -5.79 20.57 11.32
C THR A 206 -5.30 21.61 12.33
N VAL A 207 -4.03 21.97 12.25
CA VAL A 207 -3.32 22.87 13.18
C VAL A 207 -2.84 24.10 12.43
N ARG A 208 -3.51 25.24 12.64
CA ARG A 208 -3.06 26.52 12.07
C ARG A 208 -1.89 27.08 12.88
N VAL A 209 -0.74 27.27 12.25
CA VAL A 209 0.47 27.86 12.85
C VAL A 209 0.91 29.13 12.12
N ALA A 210 1.61 30.02 12.82
CA ALA A 210 2.15 31.26 12.22
C ALA A 210 3.46 31.04 11.45
N MET A 211 4.21 29.98 11.76
CA MET A 211 5.43 29.57 11.07
C MET A 211 5.48 28.04 10.95
N PRO A 212 6.07 27.49 9.88
CA PRO A 212 6.19 26.04 9.71
C PRO A 212 6.85 25.38 10.92
N LEU A 213 6.26 24.30 11.41
CA LEU A 213 6.81 23.50 12.51
C LEU A 213 7.95 22.60 12.00
N ASP A 214 9.01 22.46 12.78
CA ASP A 214 10.05 21.46 12.53
C ASP A 214 9.56 20.03 12.84
N LEU A 215 10.27 19.01 12.35
CA LEU A 215 9.90 17.59 12.55
C LEU A 215 9.77 17.22 14.03
N ALA A 216 10.67 17.71 14.90
CA ALA A 216 10.66 17.40 16.32
C ALA A 216 9.48 18.09 17.05
N GLN A 217 9.01 19.24 16.56
CA GLN A 217 7.81 19.91 17.04
C GLN A 217 6.55 19.19 16.60
N GLN A 218 6.49 18.75 15.34
CA GLN A 218 5.36 17.98 14.81
C GLN A 218 5.20 16.66 15.57
N GLU A 219 6.27 15.90 15.79
CA GLU A 219 6.23 14.64 16.56
C GLU A 219 5.76 14.85 18.00
N ARG A 220 6.24 15.91 18.68
CA ARG A 220 5.80 16.25 20.04
C ARG A 220 4.33 16.63 20.11
N LEU A 221 3.84 17.38 19.13
CA LEU A 221 2.45 17.81 19.08
C LEU A 221 1.53 16.63 18.76
N ALA A 222 1.87 15.81 17.77
CA ALA A 222 1.16 14.58 17.43
C ALA A 222 1.09 13.63 18.64
N GLY A 223 2.22 13.40 19.33
CA GLY A 223 2.26 12.56 20.53
C GLY A 223 1.50 13.13 21.73
N SER A 224 1.32 14.45 21.80
CA SER A 224 0.51 15.09 22.85
C SER A 224 -0.98 14.95 22.54
N LEU A 225 -1.39 15.20 21.29
CA LEU A 225 -2.77 15.00 20.86
C LEU A 225 -3.18 13.52 20.93
N ALA A 226 -2.27 12.61 20.59
CA ALA A 226 -2.54 11.18 20.68
C ALA A 226 -2.82 10.71 22.11
N ARG A 227 -2.12 11.28 23.11
CA ARG A 227 -2.42 11.04 24.53
C ARG A 227 -3.77 11.59 24.96
N ILE A 228 -4.19 12.74 24.41
CA ILE A 228 -5.46 13.39 24.74
C ILE A 228 -6.63 12.60 24.17
N TYR A 229 -6.54 12.18 22.91
CA TYR A 229 -7.65 11.56 22.18
C TYR A 229 -7.63 10.03 22.19
N GLY A 230 -6.61 9.41 22.79
CA GLY A 230 -6.51 7.96 22.93
C GLY A 230 -6.34 7.20 21.61
N ARG A 231 -5.97 7.91 20.54
CA ARG A 231 -5.76 7.38 19.19
C ARG A 231 -4.56 8.07 18.54
N GLN A 232 -3.98 7.48 17.50
CA GLN A 232 -2.93 8.16 16.74
C GLN A 232 -3.47 9.44 16.11
N VAL A 233 -2.71 10.54 16.14
CA VAL A 233 -3.12 11.84 15.58
C VAL A 233 -2.13 12.26 14.52
N GLN A 234 -2.60 12.40 13.29
CA GLN A 234 -1.87 12.97 12.17
C GLN A 234 -2.09 14.49 12.15
N LEU A 235 -1.03 15.27 11.94
CA LEU A 235 -1.11 16.73 11.90
C LEU A 235 -1.22 17.23 10.46
N GLN A 236 -2.11 18.18 10.23
CA GLN A 236 -2.18 18.98 9.01
C GLN A 236 -1.87 20.44 9.39
N VAL A 237 -0.67 20.92 9.07
CA VAL A 237 -0.12 22.20 9.57
C VAL A 237 -0.11 23.27 8.48
#